data_AF-A0A833S1H8-F1
#
_entry.id   AF-A0A833S1H8-F1
#
_cell.length_a   1.000
_cell.length_b   1.000
_cell.length_c   1.000
_cell.angle_alpha   90.00
_cell.angle_beta   90.00
_cell.angle_gamma   90.00
#
_symmetry.space_group_name_H-M   'P 1'
#
loop_
_entity.id
_entity.type
_entity.pdbx_description
1 polymer ?
#
loop_
_entity_poly.entity_id
_entity_poly.type
_entity_poly.pdbx_seq_one_letter_code
_entity_poly.pdbx_strand_id
1 'polypeptide(L)'
;MAGKQGKDLALSMLRTLPRVALNNIRNNPGANKPVSIILMLHIYTPICLKLDFSKRGRGQHGGDKHGAGNKGSGQRQNFMRTGYETGNNPFYLRFSYEPYYKGHHLRREYPPLSLQQLQMFIDTNRLEPSKPIDLVSIVNTGLYDFKVEWKHAGVHLTDEVVFKFGVDNFKAKVNIEVQWASEPVIAAIEKNGGTITTAYYDIHCLHVIKDVDRFFTTGAPIPRRLLPPSDCLEYYMSAETRGYLANPEEISRERLVLSQKYGYELPKIEDNPNNEMLTQRKDPRQLFYGLEPGWVLKRAFVEH
;
A
#
# COMPACT_ATOMS: atom_id res chain seq x y z
N MET A 1 11.43 1.69 35.65
CA MET A 1 11.79 2.86 36.49
C MET A 1 13.05 3.62 36.04
N ALA A 2 13.89 3.10 35.13
CA ALA A 2 15.11 3.78 34.66
C ALA A 2 14.87 5.08 33.84
N GLY A 3 13.73 5.23 33.17
CA GLY A 3 13.44 6.38 32.29
C GLY A 3 13.08 7.70 32.99
N LYS A 4 12.57 7.66 34.24
CA LYS A 4 12.26 8.89 35.01
C LYS A 4 13.54 9.56 35.52
N GLN A 5 14.45 8.77 36.09
CA GLN A 5 15.76 9.26 36.57
C GLN A 5 16.61 9.88 35.45
N GLY A 6 16.59 9.31 34.24
CA GLY A 6 17.35 9.86 33.11
C GLY A 6 16.87 11.24 32.63
N LYS A 7 15.55 11.49 32.64
CA LYS A 7 14.98 12.79 32.28
C LYS A 7 15.33 13.85 33.31
N ASP A 8 15.18 13.54 34.59
CA ASP A 8 15.44 14.48 35.68
C ASP A 8 16.93 14.80 35.79
N LEU A 9 17.81 13.81 35.57
CA LEU A 9 19.25 14.01 35.47
C LEU A 9 19.61 14.95 34.30
N ALA A 10 19.06 14.72 33.11
CA ALA A 10 19.31 15.56 31.94
C ALA A 10 18.86 17.01 32.17
N LEU A 11 17.69 17.21 32.80
CA LEU A 11 17.19 18.55 33.14
C LEU A 11 18.03 19.22 34.22
N SER A 12 18.51 18.48 35.22
CA SER A 12 19.41 19.02 36.24
C SER A 12 20.76 19.45 35.67
N MET A 13 21.30 18.70 34.70
CA MET A 13 22.52 19.06 33.97
C MET A 13 22.31 20.30 33.08
N LEU A 14 21.15 20.44 32.43
CA LEU A 14 20.87 21.62 31.60
C LEU A 14 20.80 22.93 32.39
N ARG A 15 20.55 22.88 33.70
CA ARG A 15 20.54 24.08 34.57
C ARG A 15 21.94 24.63 34.85
N THR A 16 22.97 23.80 34.78
CA THR A 16 24.37 24.20 35.05
C THR A 16 25.13 24.60 33.79
N LEU A 17 24.64 24.19 32.62
CA LEU A 17 25.23 24.49 31.32
C LEU A 17 24.88 25.91 30.85
N PRO A 18 25.71 26.53 29.98
CA PRO A 18 25.40 27.83 29.40
C PRO A 18 24.10 27.79 28.59
N ARG A 19 23.45 28.94 28.46
CA ARG A 19 22.20 29.07 27.71
C ARG A 19 22.35 28.51 26.29
N VAL A 20 21.39 27.68 25.87
CA VAL A 20 21.29 27.21 24.49
C VAL A 20 21.05 28.42 23.58
N ALA A 21 21.94 28.63 22.61
CA ALA A 21 21.96 29.75 21.70
C ALA A 21 22.36 29.25 20.31
N LEU A 22 22.07 30.01 19.25
CA LEU A 22 22.35 29.57 17.87
C LEU A 22 23.81 29.11 17.65
N ASN A 23 24.75 29.71 18.39
CA ASN A 23 26.18 29.40 18.30
C ASN A 23 26.58 28.03 18.88
N ASN A 24 25.76 27.42 19.75
CA ASN A 24 26.07 26.14 20.40
C ASN A 24 25.21 24.96 19.91
N ILE A 25 24.39 25.18 18.87
CA ILE A 25 23.67 24.11 18.19
C ILE A 25 24.65 23.32 17.31
N ARG A 26 24.59 22.00 17.42
CA ARG A 26 25.35 21.08 16.58
C ARG A 26 24.44 19.96 16.10
N ASN A 27 24.72 19.44 14.91
CA ASN A 27 24.02 18.28 14.39
C ASN A 27 24.35 17.03 15.23
N ASN A 28 23.44 16.06 15.24
CA ASN A 28 23.69 14.77 15.87
C ASN A 28 24.97 14.15 15.24
N PRO A 29 25.98 13.74 16.03
CA PRO A 29 27.19 13.12 15.49
C PRO A 29 26.86 12.00 14.52
N GLY A 30 27.46 12.05 13.32
CA GLY A 30 27.24 11.05 12.26
C GLY A 30 26.03 11.28 11.35
N ALA A 31 25.15 12.25 11.65
CA ALA A 31 24.09 12.67 10.72
C ALA A 31 24.69 13.30 9.46
N ASN A 32 25.69 14.16 9.65
CA ASN A 32 26.52 14.68 8.57
C ASN A 32 27.76 13.82 8.47
N LYS A 33 27.71 12.76 7.67
CA LYS A 33 28.91 12.02 7.33
C LYS A 33 29.77 12.89 6.40
N PRO A 34 31.08 13.07 6.68
CA PRO A 34 31.97 13.50 5.62
C PRO A 34 31.83 12.45 4.51
N VAL A 35 31.47 12.87 3.29
CA VAL A 35 31.11 11.97 2.18
C VAL A 35 32.16 10.86 2.10
N SER A 36 31.81 9.60 2.34
CA SER A 36 32.74 8.48 2.22
C SER A 36 32.08 7.42 1.36
N ILE A 37 32.50 7.30 0.10
CA ILE A 37 31.93 6.31 -0.82
C ILE A 37 32.43 4.94 -0.38
N ILE A 38 31.52 4.11 0.12
CA ILE A 38 31.75 2.68 0.35
C ILE A 38 31.67 2.00 -1.02
N LEU A 39 32.81 1.67 -1.60
CA LEU A 39 32.86 0.79 -2.77
C LEU A 39 32.75 -0.66 -2.26
N MET A 40 31.54 -1.23 -2.28
CA MET A 40 31.35 -2.66 -2.04
C MET A 40 31.92 -3.43 -3.24
N LEU A 41 33.14 -3.92 -3.11
CA LEU A 41 33.80 -4.67 -4.19
C LEU A 41 33.76 -6.19 -4.00
N HIS A 42 33.46 -6.77 -2.82
CA HIS A 42 33.41 -8.24 -2.62
C HIS A 42 32.39 -8.67 -1.55
N ILE A 43 31.71 -9.80 -1.79
CA ILE A 43 30.60 -10.34 -0.96
C ILE A 43 31.08 -10.95 0.38
N TYR A 44 32.38 -11.28 0.54
CA TYR A 44 32.84 -12.08 1.69
C TYR A 44 33.84 -11.42 2.66
N THR A 45 34.34 -10.20 2.42
CA THR A 45 35.08 -9.44 3.44
C THR A 45 34.92 -7.93 3.22
N PRO A 46 34.28 -7.18 4.14
CA PRO A 46 34.23 -5.74 4.02
C PRO A 46 35.57 -5.14 4.48
N ILE A 47 36.49 -4.89 3.55
CA ILE A 47 37.60 -3.96 3.78
C ILE A 47 37.02 -2.54 3.78
N CYS A 48 36.81 -1.99 4.97
CA CYS A 48 36.38 -0.61 5.16
C CYS A 48 37.55 0.34 4.90
N LEU A 49 37.79 0.70 3.64
CA LEU A 49 38.69 1.79 3.29
C LEU A 49 37.96 3.12 3.52
N LYS A 50 38.19 3.73 4.69
CA LYS A 50 37.69 5.07 5.05
C LYS A 50 38.33 6.10 4.11
N LEU A 51 37.60 6.56 3.10
CA LEU A 51 37.98 7.72 2.28
C LEU A 51 37.04 8.89 2.61
N ASP A 52 37.57 9.87 3.34
CA ASP A 52 36.88 11.09 3.77
C ASP A 52 36.83 12.14 2.63
N PHE A 53 35.74 12.21 1.84
CA PHE A 53 35.54 13.19 0.76
C PHE A 53 35.03 14.58 1.23
N SER A 54 35.12 14.93 2.52
CA SER A 54 35.14 16.36 2.88
C SER A 54 36.53 16.99 2.63
N LYS A 55 37.55 16.17 2.40
CA LYS A 55 38.89 16.64 2.07
C LYS A 55 38.97 16.75 0.55
N ARG A 56 39.06 17.97 0.01
CA ARG A 56 39.61 18.17 -1.35
C ARG A 56 40.87 17.32 -1.44
N GLY A 57 40.96 16.42 -2.42
CA GLY A 57 42.13 15.57 -2.62
C GLY A 57 43.36 16.43 -2.82
N ARG A 58 44.09 16.70 -1.74
CA ARG A 58 45.27 17.56 -1.67
C ARG A 58 46.34 16.82 -0.87
N GLY A 59 47.60 16.99 -1.27
CA GLY A 59 48.73 16.33 -0.63
C GLY A 59 48.61 14.80 -0.64
N GLN A 60 48.92 14.18 0.50
CA GLN A 60 48.99 12.72 0.66
C GLN A 60 47.63 12.00 0.53
N HIS A 61 46.51 12.73 0.53
CA HIS A 61 45.15 12.15 0.48
C HIS A 61 44.50 12.26 -0.91
N GLY A 62 45.27 12.00 -1.97
CA GLY A 62 44.75 11.96 -3.35
C GLY A 62 44.91 13.27 -4.13
N GLY A 63 46.04 13.97 -3.98
CA GLY A 63 46.35 15.20 -4.72
C GLY A 63 46.97 15.00 -6.10
N ASP A 64 47.74 13.93 -6.33
CA ASP A 64 48.46 13.74 -7.60
C ASP A 64 47.53 13.23 -8.71
N LYS A 65 46.95 12.04 -8.50
CA LYS A 65 46.05 11.38 -9.46
C LYS A 65 44.57 11.60 -9.18
N HIS A 66 44.24 12.29 -8.08
CA HIS A 66 42.86 12.56 -7.67
C HIS A 66 41.90 11.35 -7.70
N GLY A 67 42.42 10.14 -7.45
CA GLY A 67 41.64 8.89 -7.50
C GLY A 67 41.33 8.36 -8.91
N ALA A 68 41.83 9.00 -9.97
CA ALA A 68 41.54 8.65 -11.37
C ALA A 68 42.53 7.65 -11.99
N GLY A 69 43.53 7.17 -11.23
CA GLY A 69 44.53 6.23 -11.71
C GLY A 69 45.61 6.87 -12.60
N ASN A 70 46.30 6.06 -13.42
CA ASN A 70 47.40 6.52 -14.27
C ASN A 70 47.13 6.25 -15.76
N LYS A 71 47.17 7.29 -16.59
CA LYS A 71 46.93 7.28 -18.04
C LYS A 71 45.60 6.59 -18.42
N GLY A 72 45.36 6.47 -19.72
CA GLY A 72 44.19 5.77 -20.26
C GLY A 72 42.87 6.53 -20.13
N SER A 73 41.80 5.83 -20.50
CA SER A 73 40.45 6.38 -20.60
C SER A 73 39.89 6.83 -19.25
N GLY A 74 40.14 6.04 -18.19
CA GLY A 74 39.68 6.34 -16.83
C GLY A 74 40.27 7.63 -16.26
N GLN A 75 41.57 7.88 -16.47
CA GLN A 75 42.19 9.14 -16.02
C GLN A 75 41.65 10.35 -16.78
N ARG A 76 41.37 10.19 -18.07
CA ARG A 76 40.85 11.24 -18.95
C ARG A 76 39.33 11.42 -18.83
N GLN A 77 38.69 10.77 -17.85
CA GLN A 77 37.24 10.75 -17.63
C GLN A 77 36.43 10.32 -18.86
N ASN A 78 37.08 9.61 -19.78
CA ASN A 78 36.45 9.04 -20.95
C ASN A 78 35.99 7.62 -20.60
N PHE A 79 34.96 7.51 -19.76
CA PHE A 79 34.43 6.21 -19.38
C PHE A 79 33.60 5.62 -20.51
N MET A 80 33.80 4.34 -20.78
CA MET A 80 32.92 3.61 -21.69
C MET A 80 31.50 3.54 -21.09
N ARG A 81 30.49 3.46 -21.95
CA ARG A 81 29.10 3.23 -21.52
C ARG A 81 29.01 1.98 -20.65
N THR A 82 28.20 2.03 -19.59
CA THR A 82 27.88 0.86 -18.75
C THR A 82 27.35 -0.29 -19.60
N GLY A 83 27.96 -1.47 -19.43
CA GLY A 83 27.65 -2.67 -20.22
C GLY A 83 28.46 -2.80 -21.53
N TYR A 84 29.43 -1.93 -21.79
CA TYR A 84 30.39 -2.11 -22.89
C TYR A 84 31.46 -3.16 -22.54
N GLU A 85 31.63 -4.17 -23.37
CA GLU A 85 32.55 -5.30 -23.14
C GLU A 85 33.73 -5.31 -24.14
N THR A 86 34.30 -4.13 -24.41
CA THR A 86 35.59 -3.96 -25.13
C THR A 86 35.66 -4.73 -26.45
N GLY A 87 34.58 -4.71 -27.24
CA GLY A 87 34.50 -5.33 -28.57
C GLY A 87 33.74 -6.66 -28.63
N ASN A 88 33.42 -7.28 -27.50
CA ASN A 88 32.52 -8.44 -27.46
C ASN A 88 31.05 -8.03 -27.61
N ASN A 89 30.18 -8.98 -27.97
CA ASN A 89 28.73 -8.79 -27.89
C ASN A 89 28.31 -8.61 -26.41
N PRO A 90 27.82 -7.43 -25.99
CA PRO A 90 27.44 -7.17 -24.61
C PRO A 90 26.44 -8.18 -24.04
N PHE A 91 26.56 -8.53 -22.76
CA PHE A 91 25.67 -9.48 -22.08
C PHE A 91 24.18 -9.27 -22.38
N TYR A 92 23.69 -8.03 -22.32
CA TYR A 92 22.28 -7.69 -22.53
C TYR A 92 21.80 -7.84 -24.00
N LEU A 93 22.71 -8.08 -24.95
CA LEU A 93 22.42 -8.37 -26.36
C LEU A 93 22.67 -9.83 -26.74
N ARG A 94 23.26 -10.63 -25.84
CA ARG A 94 23.53 -12.05 -26.11
C ARG A 94 22.25 -12.89 -26.10
N PHE A 95 21.25 -12.50 -25.32
CA PHE A 95 19.97 -13.19 -25.22
C PHE A 95 18.98 -12.68 -26.27
N SER A 96 18.12 -13.57 -26.77
CA SER A 96 17.01 -13.20 -27.66
C SER A 96 16.01 -12.28 -26.96
N TYR A 97 15.34 -11.43 -27.73
CA TYR A 97 14.28 -10.57 -27.22
C TYR A 97 13.08 -11.39 -26.78
N GLU A 98 12.76 -11.35 -25.49
CA GLU A 98 11.51 -11.87 -24.92
C GLU A 98 10.71 -10.71 -24.31
N PRO A 99 9.46 -10.47 -24.74
CA PRO A 99 8.72 -9.26 -24.39
C PRO A 99 8.03 -9.35 -23.02
N TYR A 100 8.79 -9.60 -21.95
CA TYR A 100 8.27 -9.80 -20.57
C TYR A 100 7.32 -8.69 -20.09
N TYR A 101 7.56 -7.44 -20.51
CA TYR A 101 6.77 -6.28 -20.10
C TYR A 101 5.73 -5.82 -21.14
N LYS A 102 5.42 -6.64 -22.15
CA LYS A 102 4.38 -6.29 -23.12
C LYS A 102 3.04 -6.11 -22.41
N GLY A 103 2.43 -4.94 -22.56
CA GLY A 103 1.14 -4.64 -21.93
C GLY A 103 1.18 -4.38 -20.42
N HIS A 104 2.36 -4.25 -19.79
CA HIS A 104 2.45 -3.95 -18.35
C HIS A 104 1.70 -2.65 -17.98
N HIS A 105 1.67 -1.67 -18.89
CA HIS A 105 0.95 -0.42 -18.70
C HIS A 105 -0.58 -0.56 -18.89
N LEU A 106 -1.13 -1.72 -19.23
CA LEU A 106 -2.58 -1.93 -19.27
C LEU A 106 -3.06 -2.80 -18.10
N ARG A 107 -2.12 -3.48 -17.45
CA ARG A 107 -2.41 -4.39 -16.33
C ARG A 107 -2.95 -3.60 -15.14
N ARG A 108 -4.05 -4.10 -14.57
CA ARG A 108 -4.58 -3.63 -13.29
C ARG A 108 -3.83 -4.33 -12.17
N GLU A 109 -3.44 -3.56 -11.17
CA GLU A 109 -2.80 -4.08 -9.97
C GLU A 109 -3.71 -3.82 -8.78
N TYR A 110 -3.68 -4.72 -7.80
CA TYR A 110 -4.45 -4.60 -6.58
C TYR A 110 -3.49 -4.81 -5.41
N PRO A 111 -3.15 -3.75 -4.66
CA PRO A 111 -2.32 -3.90 -3.48
C PRO A 111 -2.99 -4.83 -2.47
N PRO A 112 -2.22 -5.74 -1.86
CA PRO A 112 -2.76 -6.70 -0.91
C PRO A 112 -3.11 -6.02 0.42
N LEU A 113 -4.24 -6.41 0.99
CA LEU A 113 -4.65 -6.12 2.36
C LEU A 113 -4.95 -7.47 3.02
N SER A 114 -4.22 -7.81 4.09
CA SER A 114 -4.40 -9.10 4.74
C SER A 114 -5.57 -9.09 5.73
N LEU A 115 -6.22 -10.25 5.93
CA LEU A 115 -7.25 -10.41 6.96
C LEU A 115 -6.74 -10.10 8.37
N GLN A 116 -5.46 -10.37 8.65
CA GLN A 116 -4.83 -10.02 9.93
C GLN A 116 -4.73 -8.49 10.11
N GLN A 117 -4.36 -7.76 9.07
CA GLN A 117 -4.33 -6.29 9.11
C GLN A 117 -5.75 -5.73 9.30
N LEU A 118 -6.74 -6.32 8.62
CA LEU A 118 -8.13 -5.91 8.76
C LEU A 118 -8.64 -6.13 10.20
N GLN A 119 -8.34 -7.28 10.82
CA GLN A 119 -8.65 -7.51 12.23
C GLN A 119 -7.95 -6.49 13.13
N MET A 120 -6.67 -6.20 12.90
CA MET A 120 -5.93 -5.18 13.65
C MET A 120 -6.57 -3.79 13.53
N PHE A 121 -7.11 -3.42 12.36
CA PHE A 121 -7.79 -2.13 12.18
C PHE A 121 -9.09 -2.06 12.99
N ILE A 122 -9.80 -3.19 13.13
CA ILE A 122 -11.00 -3.29 13.94
C ILE A 122 -10.64 -3.25 15.44
N ASP A 123 -9.66 -4.04 15.86
CA ASP A 123 -9.24 -4.11 17.27
C ASP A 123 -8.67 -2.77 17.78
N THR A 124 -8.05 -1.99 16.89
CA THR A 124 -7.56 -0.63 17.21
C THR A 124 -8.63 0.45 17.07
N ASN A 125 -9.90 0.07 16.83
CA ASN A 125 -11.05 0.96 16.60
C ASN A 125 -10.83 1.98 15.49
N ARG A 126 -10.02 1.66 14.47
CA ARG A 126 -9.87 2.49 13.26
C ARG A 126 -10.96 2.21 12.25
N LEU A 127 -11.46 0.97 12.23
CA LEU A 127 -12.63 0.57 11.45
C LEU A 127 -13.72 0.11 12.41
N GLU A 128 -14.91 0.68 12.25
CA GLU A 128 -16.08 0.27 13.02
C GLU A 128 -16.83 -0.84 12.27
N PRO A 129 -16.98 -2.06 12.84
CA PRO A 129 -17.68 -3.17 12.19
C PRO A 129 -19.20 -2.99 12.17
N SER A 130 -19.73 -1.94 12.80
CA SER A 130 -21.16 -1.57 12.83
C SER A 130 -21.63 -0.90 11.53
N LYS A 131 -20.69 -0.48 10.66
CA LYS A 131 -20.96 0.15 9.37
C LYS A 131 -20.36 -0.70 8.25
N PRO A 132 -20.89 -0.62 7.03
CA PRO A 132 -20.28 -1.28 5.89
C PRO A 132 -18.88 -0.72 5.62
N ILE A 133 -17.90 -1.62 5.48
CA ILE A 133 -16.50 -1.32 5.22
C ILE A 133 -16.29 -1.27 3.71
N ASP A 134 -16.04 -0.08 3.19
CA ASP A 134 -15.73 0.17 1.78
C ASP A 134 -14.30 0.69 1.59
N LEU A 135 -13.83 0.78 0.34
CA LEU A 135 -12.58 1.41 -0.06
C LEU A 135 -12.37 2.78 0.62
N VAL A 136 -13.42 3.62 0.69
CA VAL A 136 -13.33 4.94 1.35
C VAL A 136 -13.00 4.79 2.84
N SER A 137 -13.67 3.87 3.55
CA SER A 137 -13.42 3.64 4.97
C SER A 137 -12.00 3.10 5.22
N ILE A 138 -11.50 2.25 4.32
CA ILE A 138 -10.15 1.69 4.38
C ILE A 138 -9.10 2.80 4.17
N VAL A 139 -9.27 3.66 3.16
CA VAL A 139 -8.36 4.80 2.90
C VAL A 139 -8.37 5.80 4.05
N ASN A 140 -9.55 6.08 4.62
CA ASN A 140 -9.69 7.01 5.75
C ASN A 140 -8.91 6.58 7.00
N THR A 141 -8.54 5.30 7.13
CA THR A 141 -7.66 4.85 8.23
C THR A 141 -6.25 5.44 8.16
N GLY A 142 -5.83 5.93 6.98
CA GLY A 142 -4.49 6.43 6.68
C GLY A 142 -3.38 5.35 6.67
N LEU A 143 -3.74 4.08 6.88
CA LEU A 143 -2.77 2.96 6.91
C LEU A 143 -2.65 2.26 5.56
N TYR A 144 -3.72 2.28 4.76
CA TYR A 144 -3.74 1.71 3.43
C TYR A 144 -3.72 2.84 2.39
N ASP A 145 -2.64 2.91 1.61
CA ASP A 145 -2.50 3.86 0.50
C ASP A 145 -2.37 3.10 -0.82
N PHE A 146 -3.19 3.49 -1.79
CA PHE A 146 -3.09 2.99 -3.15
C PHE A 146 -2.87 4.14 -4.14
N LYS A 147 -2.07 3.87 -5.18
CA LYS A 147 -1.66 4.87 -6.15
C LYS A 147 -2.32 4.57 -7.49
N VAL A 148 -3.30 5.41 -7.83
CA VAL A 148 -4.00 5.34 -9.13
C VAL A 148 -3.02 5.53 -10.29
N GLU A 149 -1.97 6.35 -10.11
CA GLU A 149 -0.90 6.55 -11.09
C GLU A 149 -0.15 5.25 -11.44
N TRP A 150 -0.06 4.33 -10.49
CA TRP A 150 0.55 3.01 -10.67
C TRP A 150 -0.48 1.95 -11.11
N LYS A 151 -1.65 2.38 -11.59
CA LYS A 151 -2.74 1.50 -12.07
C LYS A 151 -3.29 0.58 -10.99
N HIS A 152 -3.20 1.02 -9.73
CA HIS A 152 -3.86 0.33 -8.64
C HIS A 152 -5.37 0.53 -8.77
N ALA A 153 -6.08 -0.57 -8.98
CA ALA A 153 -7.52 -0.58 -9.25
C ALA A 153 -8.37 -0.81 -7.99
N GLY A 154 -7.76 -0.86 -6.80
CA GLY A 154 -8.47 -1.01 -5.52
C GLY A 154 -7.65 -1.73 -4.45
N VAL A 155 -8.27 -2.72 -3.81
CA VAL A 155 -7.78 -3.56 -2.72
C VAL A 155 -7.95 -5.01 -3.13
N HIS A 156 -6.89 -5.79 -2.93
CA HIS A 156 -6.92 -7.23 -2.97
C HIS A 156 -6.94 -7.75 -1.54
N LEU A 157 -8.05 -8.35 -1.11
CA LEU A 157 -8.13 -8.96 0.20
C LEU A 157 -7.45 -10.34 0.15
N THR A 158 -6.35 -10.48 0.88
CA THR A 158 -5.51 -11.68 0.90
C THR A 158 -5.67 -12.46 2.20
N ASP A 159 -5.46 -13.77 2.11
CA ASP A 159 -5.35 -14.70 3.22
C ASP A 159 -3.97 -14.66 3.90
N GLU A 160 -3.09 -13.76 3.45
CA GLU A 160 -1.66 -13.78 3.76
C GLU A 160 -1.35 -13.95 5.24
N VAL A 161 -0.59 -15.01 5.49
CA VAL A 161 -0.07 -15.45 6.77
C VAL A 161 1.37 -14.95 6.91
N VAL A 162 1.57 -13.72 7.38
CA VAL A 162 2.94 -13.25 7.71
C VAL A 162 3.45 -13.98 8.97
N PHE A 163 2.55 -14.38 9.87
CA PHE A 163 2.84 -15.14 11.10
C PHE A 163 1.85 -16.30 11.28
N LYS A 164 2.15 -17.48 10.71
CA LYS A 164 1.56 -18.83 10.89
C LYS A 164 0.03 -19.07 11.06
N PHE A 165 -0.84 -18.07 11.25
CA PHE A 165 -2.27 -18.22 11.56
C PHE A 165 -3.11 -17.01 11.07
N GLY A 166 -3.11 -16.71 9.76
CA GLY A 166 -3.83 -15.54 9.22
C GLY A 166 -5.35 -15.74 9.17
N VAL A 167 -5.79 -16.81 8.50
CA VAL A 167 -7.22 -17.11 8.30
C VAL A 167 -7.92 -17.54 9.59
N ASP A 168 -7.25 -18.33 10.42
CA ASP A 168 -7.85 -18.90 11.64
C ASP A 168 -8.11 -17.86 12.74
N ASN A 169 -7.38 -16.74 12.73
CA ASN A 169 -7.47 -15.71 13.77
C ASN A 169 -8.50 -14.62 13.47
N PHE A 170 -9.02 -14.55 12.24
CA PHE A 170 -10.03 -13.57 11.87
C PHE A 170 -11.34 -13.92 12.60
N LYS A 171 -11.91 -12.96 13.36
CA LYS A 171 -13.12 -13.17 14.17
C LYS A 171 -14.19 -12.10 13.95
N ALA A 172 -13.85 -11.03 13.23
CA ALA A 172 -14.77 -9.93 13.03
C ALA A 172 -15.94 -10.30 12.10
N LYS A 173 -17.15 -9.90 12.50
CA LYS A 173 -18.35 -9.89 11.66
C LYS A 173 -18.44 -8.55 10.96
N VAL A 174 -18.20 -8.53 9.66
CA VAL A 174 -18.17 -7.29 8.86
C VAL A 174 -18.92 -7.46 7.54
N ASN A 175 -19.51 -6.37 7.06
CA ASN A 175 -19.91 -6.23 5.66
C ASN A 175 -18.80 -5.49 4.91
N ILE A 176 -18.13 -6.12 3.97
CA ILE A 176 -16.98 -5.55 3.27
C ILE A 176 -17.14 -5.52 1.75
N GLU A 177 -16.86 -4.36 1.15
CA GLU A 177 -16.78 -4.14 -0.28
C GLU A 177 -15.30 -4.02 -0.70
N VAL A 178 -14.81 -4.98 -1.49
CA VAL A 178 -13.43 -5.01 -2.03
C VAL A 178 -13.46 -5.19 -3.54
N GLN A 179 -12.33 -5.04 -4.22
CA GLN A 179 -12.27 -5.14 -5.68
C GLN A 179 -11.87 -6.54 -6.10
N TRP A 180 -10.97 -7.16 -5.34
CA TRP A 180 -10.56 -8.53 -5.54
C TRP A 180 -10.49 -9.28 -4.20
N ALA A 181 -11.00 -10.50 -4.18
CA ALA A 181 -10.90 -11.40 -3.05
C ALA A 181 -10.59 -12.82 -3.54
N SER A 182 -9.80 -13.55 -2.76
CA SER A 182 -9.57 -14.98 -2.98
C SER A 182 -10.66 -15.82 -2.31
N GLU A 183 -10.89 -17.02 -2.83
CA GLU A 183 -11.86 -17.98 -2.29
C GLU A 183 -11.69 -18.27 -0.77
N PRO A 184 -10.48 -18.55 -0.24
CA PRO A 184 -10.33 -18.82 1.21
C PRO A 184 -10.65 -17.60 2.08
N VAL A 185 -10.45 -16.40 1.56
CA VAL A 185 -10.77 -15.15 2.27
C VAL A 185 -12.29 -14.97 2.37
N ILE A 186 -13.00 -15.26 1.29
CA ILE A 186 -14.47 -15.25 1.26
C ILE A 186 -15.01 -16.25 2.28
N ALA A 187 -14.46 -17.47 2.32
CA ALA A 187 -14.81 -18.50 3.29
C ALA A 187 -14.64 -18.02 4.74
N ALA A 188 -13.51 -17.38 5.04
CA ALA A 188 -13.19 -16.91 6.39
C ALA A 188 -14.18 -15.85 6.90
N ILE A 189 -14.56 -14.92 6.03
CA ILE A 189 -15.52 -13.85 6.36
C ILE A 189 -16.93 -14.44 6.55
N GLU A 190 -17.37 -15.30 5.63
CA GLU A 190 -18.69 -15.92 5.69
C GLU A 190 -18.84 -16.89 6.86
N LYS A 191 -17.78 -17.63 7.21
CA LYS A 191 -17.72 -18.50 8.40
C LYS A 191 -17.99 -17.72 9.68
N ASN A 192 -17.46 -16.51 9.78
CA ASN A 192 -17.72 -15.65 10.94
C ASN A 192 -19.11 -15.01 10.90
N GLY A 193 -19.84 -15.10 9.78
CA GLY A 193 -21.15 -14.47 9.59
C GLY A 193 -21.08 -13.03 9.07
N GLY A 194 -19.97 -12.66 8.43
CA GLY A 194 -19.87 -11.44 7.64
C GLY A 194 -20.38 -11.64 6.21
N THR A 195 -20.41 -10.54 5.46
CA THR A 195 -20.76 -10.48 4.04
C THR A 195 -19.63 -9.83 3.27
N ILE A 196 -19.32 -10.38 2.10
CA ILE A 196 -18.33 -9.81 1.18
C ILE A 196 -18.98 -9.55 -0.16
N THR A 197 -18.64 -8.41 -0.76
CA THR A 197 -19.05 -8.03 -2.12
C THR A 197 -17.84 -7.58 -2.91
N THR A 198 -17.70 -8.06 -4.14
CA THR A 198 -16.67 -7.59 -5.06
C THR A 198 -17.28 -6.56 -6.01
N ALA A 199 -16.71 -5.35 -6.03
CA ALA A 199 -17.23 -4.22 -6.80
C ALA A 199 -16.13 -3.57 -7.64
N TYR A 200 -16.49 -3.17 -8.86
CA TYR A 200 -15.58 -2.48 -9.77
C TYR A 200 -15.62 -0.96 -9.53
N TYR A 201 -14.45 -0.33 -9.51
CA TYR A 201 -14.30 1.12 -9.50
C TYR A 201 -13.52 1.58 -10.71
N ASP A 202 -14.08 2.56 -11.43
CA ASP A 202 -13.39 3.22 -12.54
C ASP A 202 -12.26 4.14 -12.03
N ILE A 203 -11.29 4.43 -12.89
CA ILE A 203 -10.13 5.27 -12.57
C ILE A 203 -10.56 6.65 -12.05
N HIS A 204 -11.59 7.26 -12.66
CA HIS A 204 -12.14 8.52 -12.19
C HIS A 204 -12.71 8.40 -10.78
N CYS A 205 -13.44 7.33 -10.49
CA CYS A 205 -14.00 7.07 -9.16
C CYS A 205 -12.91 6.81 -8.12
N LEU A 206 -11.86 6.07 -8.48
CA LEU A 206 -10.71 5.82 -7.62
C LEU A 206 -9.97 7.09 -7.24
N HIS A 207 -9.80 8.04 -8.18
CA HIS A 207 -9.24 9.36 -7.86
C HIS A 207 -10.10 10.13 -6.85
N VAL A 208 -11.43 10.04 -6.96
CA VAL A 208 -12.35 10.66 -6.01
C VAL A 208 -12.27 10.01 -4.62
N ILE A 209 -12.19 8.67 -4.56
CA ILE A 209 -12.09 7.95 -3.28
C ILE A 209 -10.75 8.21 -2.59
N LYS A 210 -9.66 8.32 -3.35
CA LYS A 210 -8.34 8.56 -2.77
C LYS A 210 -8.30 9.84 -1.92
N ASP A 211 -8.80 10.93 -2.47
CA ASP A 211 -8.80 12.25 -1.82
C ASP A 211 -10.21 12.87 -1.87
N VAL A 212 -11.12 12.32 -1.06
CA VAL A 212 -12.53 12.75 -1.00
C VAL A 212 -12.68 14.24 -0.67
N ASP A 213 -11.89 14.73 0.30
CA ASP A 213 -11.91 16.13 0.72
C ASP A 213 -11.51 17.09 -0.41
N ARG A 214 -10.47 16.72 -1.17
CA ARG A 214 -9.99 17.50 -2.31
C ARG A 214 -11.04 17.55 -3.41
N PHE A 215 -11.71 16.42 -3.67
CA PHE A 215 -12.77 16.35 -4.66
C PHE A 215 -13.95 17.28 -4.32
N PHE A 216 -14.47 17.21 -3.09
CA PHE A 216 -15.60 18.06 -2.69
C PHE A 216 -15.26 19.55 -2.64
N THR A 217 -13.99 19.91 -2.37
CA THR A 217 -13.51 21.30 -2.45
C THR A 217 -13.58 21.86 -3.89
N THR A 218 -13.49 21.00 -4.89
CA THR A 218 -13.58 21.40 -6.31
C THR A 218 -15.00 21.83 -6.69
N GLY A 219 -16.02 21.44 -5.91
CA GLY A 219 -17.43 21.73 -6.21
C GLY A 219 -17.99 20.97 -7.42
N ALA A 220 -17.30 19.92 -7.87
CA ALA A 220 -17.78 19.05 -8.94
C ALA A 220 -18.90 18.13 -8.44
N PRO A 221 -19.88 17.78 -9.30
CA PRO A 221 -20.91 16.80 -8.95
C PRO A 221 -20.30 15.40 -8.79
N ILE A 222 -20.82 14.62 -7.85
CA ILE A 222 -20.36 13.24 -7.61
C ILE A 222 -20.48 12.41 -8.91
N PRO A 223 -19.39 11.79 -9.40
CA PRO A 223 -19.45 10.99 -10.61
C PRO A 223 -20.24 9.70 -10.38
N ARG A 224 -20.94 9.26 -11.42
CA ARG A 224 -21.50 7.89 -11.47
C ARG A 224 -20.39 6.88 -11.76
N ARG A 225 -20.46 5.71 -11.13
CA ARG A 225 -19.57 4.59 -11.47
C ARG A 225 -19.86 4.08 -12.88
N LEU A 226 -18.80 3.80 -13.62
CA LEU A 226 -18.89 3.10 -14.90
C LEU A 226 -18.83 1.59 -14.69
N LEU A 227 -19.39 0.84 -15.64
CA LEU A 227 -19.34 -0.61 -15.64
C LEU A 227 -17.91 -1.11 -15.92
N PRO A 228 -17.56 -2.32 -15.45
CA PRO A 228 -16.29 -2.94 -15.75
C PRO A 228 -16.13 -3.17 -17.27
N PRO A 229 -14.91 -3.06 -17.80
CA PRO A 229 -14.61 -3.47 -19.17
C PRO A 229 -14.75 -4.99 -19.33
N SER A 230 -14.88 -5.44 -20.59
CA SER A 230 -15.09 -6.85 -20.94
C SER A 230 -14.08 -7.82 -20.33
N ASP A 231 -12.83 -7.39 -20.18
CA ASP A 231 -11.72 -8.15 -19.58
C ASP A 231 -11.99 -8.63 -18.15
N CYS A 232 -12.67 -7.82 -17.32
CA CYS A 232 -12.98 -8.20 -15.93
C CYS A 232 -14.49 -8.33 -15.65
N LEU A 233 -15.34 -8.19 -16.67
CA LEU A 233 -16.79 -8.25 -16.51
C LEU A 233 -17.24 -9.60 -15.93
N GLU A 234 -16.68 -10.70 -16.44
CA GLU A 234 -16.97 -12.07 -15.97
C GLU A 234 -16.72 -12.24 -14.46
N TYR A 235 -15.62 -11.66 -13.96
CA TYR A 235 -15.30 -11.70 -12.53
C TYR A 235 -16.37 -11.03 -11.66
N TYR A 236 -16.91 -9.88 -12.09
CA TYR A 236 -17.93 -9.16 -11.31
C TYR A 236 -19.37 -9.64 -11.55
N MET A 237 -19.59 -10.49 -12.55
CA MET A 237 -20.86 -11.18 -12.80
C MET A 237 -20.95 -12.55 -12.09
N SER A 238 -19.81 -13.14 -11.72
CA SER A 238 -19.78 -14.45 -11.07
C SER A 238 -20.31 -14.40 -9.63
N ALA A 239 -21.14 -15.39 -9.27
CA ALA A 239 -21.60 -15.61 -7.91
C ALA A 239 -20.49 -16.15 -7.00
N GLU A 240 -19.52 -16.90 -7.55
CA GLU A 240 -18.39 -17.48 -6.80
C GLU A 240 -17.52 -16.39 -6.16
N THR A 241 -17.31 -15.28 -6.87
CA THR A 241 -16.51 -14.13 -6.41
C THR A 241 -17.33 -13.10 -5.64
N ARG A 242 -18.63 -13.37 -5.44
CA ARG A 242 -19.61 -12.45 -4.83
C ARG A 242 -19.67 -11.10 -5.57
N GLY A 243 -19.67 -11.18 -6.90
CA GLY A 243 -19.77 -10.04 -7.78
C GLY A 243 -21.02 -9.20 -7.55
N TYR A 244 -20.88 -7.88 -7.56
CA TYR A 244 -22.01 -6.96 -7.37
C TYR A 244 -23.06 -7.00 -8.50
N LEU A 245 -22.73 -7.57 -9.66
CA LEU A 245 -23.64 -7.78 -10.80
C LEU A 245 -24.24 -9.19 -10.84
N ALA A 246 -23.86 -10.07 -9.90
CA ALA A 246 -24.30 -11.46 -9.88
C ALA A 246 -25.73 -11.61 -9.34
N ASN A 247 -26.40 -12.69 -9.75
CA ASN A 247 -27.75 -13.02 -9.27
C ASN A 247 -27.73 -13.35 -7.76
N PRO A 248 -28.55 -12.69 -6.92
CA PRO A 248 -28.56 -12.93 -5.47
C PRO A 248 -28.89 -14.38 -5.07
N GLU A 249 -29.75 -15.05 -5.84
CA GLU A 249 -30.11 -16.46 -5.60
C GLU A 249 -28.92 -17.40 -5.84
N GLU A 250 -28.14 -17.15 -6.89
CA GLU A 250 -26.93 -17.92 -7.19
C GLU A 250 -25.84 -17.67 -6.14
N ILE A 251 -25.68 -16.43 -5.66
CA ILE A 251 -24.78 -16.13 -4.55
C ILE A 251 -25.15 -16.98 -3.32
N SER A 252 -26.44 -17.12 -3.03
CA SER A 252 -26.90 -17.90 -1.88
C SER A 252 -26.58 -19.40 -2.03
N ARG A 253 -26.67 -19.94 -3.25
CA ARG A 253 -26.24 -21.31 -3.56
C ARG A 253 -24.73 -21.48 -3.42
N GLU A 254 -23.94 -20.55 -3.95
CA GLU A 254 -22.47 -20.58 -3.86
C GLU A 254 -21.96 -20.46 -2.43
N ARG A 255 -22.66 -19.75 -1.55
CA ARG A 255 -22.37 -19.73 -0.11
C ARG A 255 -22.52 -21.11 0.52
N LEU A 256 -23.55 -21.86 0.14
CA LEU A 256 -23.75 -23.23 0.61
C LEU A 256 -22.65 -24.16 0.08
N VAL A 257 -22.33 -24.10 -1.22
CA VAL A 257 -21.26 -24.90 -1.84
C VAL A 257 -19.92 -24.64 -1.15
N LEU A 258 -19.59 -23.37 -0.93
CA LEU A 258 -18.33 -22.98 -0.29
C LEU A 258 -18.27 -23.42 1.18
N SER A 259 -19.39 -23.35 1.91
CA SER A 259 -19.49 -23.89 3.29
C SER A 259 -19.25 -25.40 3.36
N GLN A 260 -19.76 -26.15 2.37
CA GLN A 260 -19.53 -27.60 2.26
C GLN A 260 -18.07 -27.91 1.91
N LYS A 261 -17.46 -27.12 1.01
CA LYS A 261 -16.06 -27.28 0.58
C LYS A 261 -15.07 -27.05 1.72
N TYR A 262 -15.26 -26.01 2.51
CA TYR A 262 -14.37 -25.65 3.63
C TYR A 262 -14.80 -26.24 4.98
N GLY A 263 -15.95 -26.92 5.05
CA GLY A 263 -16.39 -27.65 6.23
C GLY A 263 -16.79 -26.77 7.42
N TYR A 264 -17.59 -25.72 7.18
CA TYR A 264 -18.15 -24.89 8.24
C TYR A 264 -19.67 -24.77 8.12
N GLU A 265 -20.35 -24.56 9.25
CA GLU A 265 -21.79 -24.30 9.26
C GLU A 265 -22.06 -22.87 8.78
N LEU A 266 -22.89 -22.70 7.77
CA LEU A 266 -23.23 -21.40 7.23
C LEU A 266 -24.14 -20.64 8.21
N PRO A 267 -23.70 -19.53 8.83
CA PRO A 267 -24.55 -18.74 9.71
C PRO A 267 -25.64 -18.03 8.90
N LYS A 268 -26.88 -18.12 9.39
CA LYS A 268 -28.01 -17.37 8.83
C LYS A 268 -27.83 -15.89 9.13
N ILE A 269 -27.88 -15.06 8.10
CA ILE A 269 -27.74 -13.60 8.26
C ILE A 269 -28.97 -13.02 8.96
N GLU A 270 -30.15 -13.54 8.65
CA GLU A 270 -31.46 -13.08 9.13
C GLU A 270 -31.59 -13.10 10.65
N ASP A 271 -30.99 -14.09 11.31
CA ASP A 271 -31.08 -14.26 12.76
C ASP A 271 -30.24 -13.23 13.53
N ASN A 272 -29.36 -12.48 12.85
CA ASN A 272 -28.49 -11.50 13.51
C ASN A 272 -29.19 -10.15 13.70
N PRO A 273 -28.97 -9.44 14.83
CA PRO A 273 -29.52 -8.10 15.05
C PRO A 273 -28.97 -7.06 14.06
N ASN A 274 -27.78 -7.29 13.48
CA ASN A 274 -27.14 -6.40 12.51
C ASN A 274 -27.48 -6.76 11.04
N ASN A 275 -28.57 -7.49 10.78
CA ASN A 275 -28.95 -7.95 9.45
C ASN A 275 -29.09 -6.81 8.42
N GLU A 276 -29.70 -5.68 8.83
CA GLU A 276 -29.88 -4.51 7.94
C GLU A 276 -28.55 -4.00 7.39
N MET A 277 -27.52 -3.92 8.25
CA MET A 277 -26.17 -3.51 7.85
C MET A 277 -25.48 -4.55 6.96
N LEU A 278 -25.64 -5.85 7.26
CA LEU A 278 -25.02 -6.94 6.47
C LEU A 278 -25.64 -7.08 5.07
N THR A 279 -26.92 -6.73 4.93
CA THR A 279 -27.64 -6.78 3.64
C THR A 279 -27.44 -5.49 2.82
N GLN A 280 -26.97 -4.42 3.46
CA GLN A 280 -26.76 -3.13 2.79
C GLN A 280 -25.74 -3.26 1.66
N ARG A 281 -26.16 -2.89 0.45
CA ARG A 281 -25.32 -2.84 -0.75
C ARG A 281 -25.52 -1.51 -1.46
N LYS A 282 -24.50 -1.07 -2.17
CA LYS A 282 -24.58 0.12 -3.01
C LYS A 282 -25.25 -0.22 -4.33
N ASP A 283 -25.90 0.78 -4.92
CA ASP A 283 -26.28 0.66 -6.32
C ASP A 283 -25.03 0.55 -7.21
N PRO A 284 -25.07 -0.25 -8.29
CA PRO A 284 -23.97 -0.40 -9.25
C PRO A 284 -23.34 0.91 -9.74
N ARG A 285 -24.13 1.99 -9.78
CA ARG A 285 -23.71 3.31 -10.27
C ARG A 285 -23.35 4.31 -9.17
N GLN A 286 -23.58 3.98 -7.92
CA GLN A 286 -23.44 4.89 -6.77
C GLN A 286 -22.04 4.81 -6.16
N LEU A 287 -21.37 5.95 -5.95
CA LEU A 287 -20.01 5.98 -5.40
C LEU A 287 -19.97 5.83 -3.87
N PHE A 288 -20.74 6.63 -3.14
CA PHE A 288 -20.74 6.68 -1.68
C PHE A 288 -22.08 6.19 -1.11
N TYR A 289 -22.08 5.62 0.09
CA TYR A 289 -23.34 5.30 0.78
C TYR A 289 -24.13 6.58 1.10
N GLY A 290 -25.42 6.59 0.79
CA GLY A 290 -26.33 7.70 1.12
C GLY A 290 -26.17 8.96 0.28
N LEU A 291 -25.26 8.98 -0.70
CA LEU A 291 -25.08 10.09 -1.65
C LEU A 291 -25.28 9.58 -3.08
N GLU A 292 -26.19 10.19 -3.81
CA GLU A 292 -26.46 9.81 -5.19
C GLU A 292 -25.51 10.51 -6.17
N PRO A 293 -25.22 9.88 -7.33
CA PRO A 293 -24.44 10.53 -8.36
C PRO A 293 -25.16 11.78 -8.89
N GLY A 294 -24.40 12.84 -9.18
CA GLY A 294 -24.91 14.13 -9.64
C GLY A 294 -25.12 15.16 -8.53
N TRP A 295 -25.16 14.74 -7.26
CA TRP A 295 -25.23 15.69 -6.14
C TRP A 295 -23.94 16.52 -6.07
N VAL A 296 -24.10 17.81 -5.79
CA VAL A 296 -22.99 18.74 -5.53
C VAL A 296 -23.01 19.05 -4.04
N LEU A 297 -22.01 18.55 -3.32
CA LEU A 297 -21.85 18.88 -1.91
C LEU A 297 -21.05 20.17 -1.78
N LYS A 298 -21.67 21.19 -1.20
CA LYS A 298 -20.97 22.41 -0.83
C LYS A 298 -20.51 22.28 0.61
N ARG A 299 -19.20 22.12 0.82
CA ARG A 299 -18.61 22.26 2.15
C ARG A 299 -18.66 23.74 2.51
N ALA A 300 -19.48 24.11 3.50
CA ALA A 300 -19.32 25.41 4.12
C ALA A 300 -17.94 25.43 4.79
N PHE A 301 -17.12 26.43 4.50
CA PHE A 301 -15.90 26.67 5.28
C PHE A 301 -16.35 26.94 6.71
N VAL A 302 -16.21 25.95 7.57
CA VAL A 302 -16.22 26.18 9.01
C VAL A 302 -14.85 26.80 9.28
N GLU A 303 -14.80 28.12 9.39
CA GLU A 303 -13.63 28.81 9.93
C GLU A 303 -13.34 28.19 11.30
N HIS A 304 -12.15 27.59 11.42
CA HIS A 304 -11.61 27.11 12.69
C HIS A 304 -10.98 28.26 13.46
#